data_AF-A0A1F6HJB4-F1
#
_entry.id   AF-A0A1F6HJB4-F1
#
_cell.length_a   1.000
_cell.length_b   1.000
_cell.length_c   1.000
_cell.angle_alpha   90.00
_cell.angle_beta   90.00
_cell.angle_gamma   90.00
#
_symmetry.space_group_name_H-M   'P 1'
#
loop_
_entity.id
_entity.type
_entity.pdbx_description
1 polymer ?
#
loop_
_entity_poly.entity_id
_entity_poly.type
_entity_poly.pdbx_seq_one_letter_code
_entity_poly.pdbx_strand_id
1 'polypeptide(L)'
;MNNKFSLTQDQLISFKQGMEESIEMIKISRDLFQIKLNAIKKEIADETNKKNREKLMLKAEKLYKEYKESLQLIKEYMNKIYQKAKTEFINK
;
A
#
# COMPACT_ATOMS: atom_id res chain seq x y z
N MET A 1 19.75 32.54 -3.92
CA MET A 1 19.91 31.88 -2.62
C MET A 1 19.85 30.37 -2.84
N ASN A 2 20.97 29.67 -2.64
CA ASN A 2 21.04 28.21 -2.71
C ASN A 2 20.54 27.66 -1.36
N ASN A 3 19.27 27.25 -1.29
CA ASN A 3 18.77 26.48 -0.14
C ASN A 3 19.36 25.08 -0.20
N LYS A 4 20.51 24.88 0.45
CA LYS A 4 21.10 23.56 0.64
C LYS A 4 20.21 22.77 1.60
N PHE A 5 19.51 21.78 1.06
CA PHE A 5 18.87 20.70 1.80
C PHE A 5 19.95 19.93 2.58
N SER A 6 20.06 20.11 3.89
CA SER A 6 20.92 19.24 4.71
C SER A 6 20.09 18.58 5.82
N LEU A 7 19.60 17.37 5.53
CA LEU A 7 19.17 16.45 6.56
C LEU A 7 20.40 15.98 7.35
N THR A 8 20.26 15.77 8.65
CA THR A 8 21.29 15.07 9.43
C THR A 8 21.39 13.62 8.95
N GLN A 9 22.51 12.97 9.24
CA GLN A 9 22.71 11.56 8.91
C GLN A 9 21.61 10.68 9.52
N ASP A 10 21.21 10.94 10.77
CA ASP A 10 20.12 10.21 11.44
C ASP A 10 18.76 10.42 10.77
N GLN A 11 18.47 11.64 10.30
CA GLN A 11 17.24 11.94 9.57
C GLN A 11 17.20 11.23 8.21
N LEU A 12 18.32 11.15 7.51
CA LEU A 12 18.44 10.40 6.25
C LEU A 12 18.24 8.89 6.47
N ILE A 13 18.81 8.34 7.54
CA ILE A 13 18.65 6.93 7.91
C ILE A 13 17.19 6.62 8.21
N SER A 14 16.54 7.42 9.05
CA SER A 14 15.12 7.22 9.42
C SER A 14 14.19 7.38 8.21
N PHE A 15 14.44 8.35 7.33
CA PHE A 15 13.69 8.51 6.08
C PHE A 15 13.83 7.30 5.17
N LYS A 16 15.06 6.81 4.98
CA LYS A 16 15.33 5.62 4.17
C LYS A 16 14.60 4.40 4.73
N GLN A 17 14.69 4.15 6.03
CA GLN A 17 14.00 3.03 6.69
C GLN A 17 12.49 3.10 6.48
N GLY A 18 11.85 4.25 6.70
CA GLY A 18 10.41 4.41 6.49
C GLY A 18 9.98 4.17 5.04
N MET A 19 10.82 4.52 4.07
CA MET A 19 10.56 4.22 2.65
C MET A 19 10.71 2.74 2.34
N GLU A 20 11.74 2.08 2.89
CA GLU A 20 11.94 0.62 2.75
C GLU A 20 10.76 -0.16 3.36
N GLU A 21 10.30 0.22 4.54
CA GLU A 21 9.11 -0.35 5.19
C GLU A 21 7.85 -0.17 4.33
N SER A 22 7.68 1.01 3.71
CA SER A 22 6.54 1.28 2.83
C SER A 22 6.56 0.41 1.57
N ILE A 23 7.73 0.20 0.98
CA ILE A 23 7.92 -0.71 -0.15
C ILE A 23 7.55 -2.14 0.24
N GLU A 24 7.98 -2.58 1.42
CA GLU A 24 7.68 -3.92 1.92
C GLU A 24 6.19 -4.11 2.19
N MET A 25 5.53 -3.12 2.78
CA MET A 25 4.06 -3.12 2.96
C MET A 25 3.31 -3.22 1.64
N ILE A 26 3.78 -2.55 0.57
CA ILE A 26 3.17 -2.65 -0.77
C ILE A 26 3.30 -4.08 -1.31
N LYS A 27 4.48 -4.71 -1.19
CA LYS A 27 4.69 -6.08 -1.66
C LYS A 27 3.80 -7.06 -0.91
N ILE A 28 3.77 -7.01 0.43
CA ILE A 28 2.93 -7.87 1.26
C ILE A 28 1.45 -7.69 0.89
N SER A 29 0.98 -6.45 0.77
CA SER A 29 -0.41 -6.15 0.40
C SER A 29 -0.77 -6.73 -0.97
N ARG A 30 0.11 -6.56 -1.97
CA ARG A 30 -0.07 -7.11 -3.32
C ARG A 30 -0.14 -8.63 -3.30
N ASP A 31 0.79 -9.28 -2.60
CA ASP A 31 0.91 -10.74 -2.60
C ASP A 31 -0.30 -11.37 -1.90
N LEU A 32 -0.74 -10.80 -0.77
CA LEU A 32 -1.98 -11.22 -0.09
C LEU A 32 -3.22 -11.02 -0.97
N PHE A 33 -3.32 -9.89 -1.65
CA PHE A 33 -4.41 -9.63 -2.59
C PHE A 33 -4.42 -10.68 -3.72
N GLN A 34 -3.26 -10.97 -4.31
CA GLN A 34 -3.15 -11.92 -5.41
C GLN A 34 -3.52 -13.35 -4.98
N ILE A 35 -3.08 -13.79 -3.80
CA ILE A 35 -3.43 -15.09 -3.23
C ILE A 35 -4.95 -15.22 -3.08
N LYS A 36 -5.58 -14.23 -2.42
CA LYS A 36 -7.03 -14.23 -2.19
C LYS A 36 -7.83 -14.15 -3.49
N LEU A 37 -7.40 -13.30 -4.43
CA LEU A 37 -8.07 -13.16 -5.72
C LEU A 37 -7.97 -14.46 -6.54
N ASN A 38 -6.82 -15.12 -6.53
CA ASN A 38 -6.65 -16.40 -7.23
C ASN A 38 -7.53 -17.50 -6.63
N ALA A 39 -7.71 -17.54 -5.32
CA ALA A 39 -8.65 -18.47 -4.69
C ALA A 39 -10.08 -18.22 -5.16
N ILE A 40 -10.54 -16.96 -5.18
CA ILE A 40 -11.88 -16.60 -5.66
C ILE A 40 -12.05 -16.93 -7.15
N LYS A 41 -11.02 -16.69 -7.99
CA LYS A 41 -11.06 -17.05 -9.41
C LYS A 41 -11.23 -18.55 -9.63
N LYS A 42 -10.58 -19.39 -8.81
CA LYS A 42 -10.78 -20.84 -8.86
C LYS A 42 -12.20 -21.22 -8.44
N GLU A 43 -12.70 -20.67 -7.31
CA GLU A 43 -14.08 -20.86 -6.85
C GLU A 43 -15.10 -20.49 -7.96
N ILE A 44 -14.87 -19.39 -8.70
CA ILE A 44 -15.73 -18.96 -9.82
C ILE A 44 -15.70 -19.93 -10.99
N ALA A 45 -14.52 -20.45 -11.33
CA ALA A 45 -14.34 -21.37 -12.45
C ALA A 45 -15.08 -22.70 -12.21
N ASP A 46 -15.10 -23.16 -10.96
CA ASP A 46 -15.74 -24.40 -10.55
C ASP A 46 -17.25 -24.23 -10.27
N GLU A 47 -17.75 -22.99 -10.13
CA GLU A 47 -19.14 -22.72 -9.79
C GLU A 47 -20.06 -22.73 -11.02
N THR A 48 -21.07 -23.60 -10.99
CA THR A 48 -22.05 -23.79 -12.06
C THR A 48 -23.34 -23.01 -11.83
N ASN A 49 -23.65 -22.67 -10.58
CA ASN A 49 -24.81 -21.89 -10.21
C ASN A 49 -24.57 -20.39 -10.43
N LYS A 50 -25.36 -19.78 -11.33
CA LYS A 50 -25.25 -18.35 -11.67
C LYS A 50 -25.31 -17.43 -10.45
N LYS A 51 -26.23 -17.67 -9.50
CA LYS A 51 -26.41 -16.84 -8.30
C LYS A 51 -25.20 -16.91 -7.36
N ASN A 52 -24.61 -18.09 -7.23
CA ASN A 52 -23.39 -18.23 -6.43
C ASN A 52 -22.19 -17.59 -7.12
N ARG A 53 -22.08 -17.71 -8.45
CA ARG A 53 -21.05 -17.04 -9.24
C ARG A 53 -21.12 -15.52 -9.07
N GLU A 54 -22.31 -14.93 -9.10
CA GLU A 54 -22.51 -13.50 -8.81
C GLU A 54 -22.04 -13.10 -7.41
N LYS A 55 -22.33 -13.92 -6.38
CA LYS A 55 -21.82 -13.68 -5.02
C LYS A 55 -20.29 -13.71 -4.95
N LEU A 56 -19.65 -14.64 -5.66
CA LEU A 56 -18.19 -14.73 -5.73
C LEU A 56 -17.58 -13.53 -6.45
N MET A 57 -18.23 -13.02 -7.50
CA MET A 57 -17.83 -11.78 -8.17
C MET A 57 -17.91 -10.57 -7.22
N LEU A 58 -19.00 -10.44 -6.45
CA LEU A 58 -19.12 -9.40 -5.42
C LEU A 58 -18.04 -9.52 -4.33
N LYS A 59 -17.67 -10.74 -3.94
CA LYS A 59 -16.55 -11.00 -3.02
C LYS A 59 -15.22 -10.52 -3.61
N ALA A 60 -14.98 -10.73 -4.91
CA ALA A 60 -13.79 -10.23 -5.60
C ALA A 60 -13.76 -8.69 -5.69
N GLU A 61 -14.90 -8.05 -5.97
CA GLU A 61 -15.02 -6.59 -5.98
C GLU A 61 -14.72 -5.98 -4.61
N LYS A 62 -15.28 -6.57 -3.55
CA LYS A 62 -15.00 -6.15 -2.17
C LYS A 62 -13.50 -6.28 -1.84
N LEU A 63 -12.88 -7.41 -2.20
CA LEU A 63 -11.44 -7.63 -2.01
C LEU A 63 -10.60 -6.56 -2.74
N TYR A 64 -11.00 -6.16 -3.95
CA TYR A 64 -10.31 -5.11 -4.69
C TYR A 64 -10.45 -3.73 -4.03
N LYS A 65 -11.62 -3.43 -3.45
CA LYS A 65 -11.82 -2.21 -2.66
C LYS A 65 -10.92 -2.17 -1.42
N GLU A 66 -10.87 -3.26 -0.65
CA GLU A 66 -10.01 -3.40 0.53
C GLU A 66 -8.51 -3.24 0.17
N TYR A 67 -8.09 -3.79 -0.98
CA TYR A 67 -6.73 -3.62 -1.48
C TYR A 67 -6.41 -2.15 -1.81
N LYS A 68 -7.33 -1.45 -2.48
CA LYS A 68 -7.18 -0.01 -2.76
C LYS A 68 -7.08 0.83 -1.48
N GLU A 69 -7.91 0.53 -0.49
CA GLU A 69 -7.88 1.21 0.81
C GLU A 69 -6.53 0.97 1.50
N SER A 70 -6.00 -0.25 1.44
CA SER A 70 -4.67 -0.58 1.97
C SER A 70 -3.57 0.24 1.29
N LEU A 71 -3.59 0.35 -0.05
CA LEU A 71 -2.62 1.16 -0.79
C LEU A 71 -2.73 2.66 -0.45
N GLN A 72 -3.95 3.16 -0.23
CA GLN A 72 -4.17 4.55 0.16
C GLN A 72 -3.59 4.84 1.55
N LEU A 73 -3.76 3.92 2.51
CA LEU A 73 -3.14 4.05 3.84
C LEU A 73 -1.61 4.05 3.78
N ILE A 74 -1.02 3.18 2.95
CA ILE A 74 0.45 3.16 2.75
C ILE A 74 0.91 4.48 2.11
N LYS A 75 0.18 5.00 1.13
CA LYS A 75 0.48 6.30 0.50
C LYS A 75 0.43 7.44 1.53
N GLU A 76 -0.57 7.44 2.41
CA GLU A 76 -0.67 8.44 3.48
C GLU A 76 0.48 8.34 4.48
N TYR A 77 0.90 7.12 4.81
CA TYR A 77 2.07 6.89 5.64
C TYR A 77 3.36 7.39 4.99
N MET A 78 3.60 7.06 3.71
CA MET A 78 4.74 7.59 2.93
C MET A 78 4.74 9.12 2.89
N ASN A 79 3.56 9.73 2.69
CA ASN A 79 3.41 11.18 2.71
C ASN A 79 3.78 11.77 4.08
N LYS A 80 3.39 11.13 5.18
CA LYS A 80 3.78 11.58 6.53
C LYS A 80 5.30 11.53 6.73
N ILE A 81 5.96 10.46 6.29
CA ILE A 81 7.43 10.35 6.33
C ILE A 81 8.07 11.48 5.52
N TYR A 82 7.58 11.72 4.30
CA TYR A 82 8.08 12.77 3.44
C TYR A 82 7.87 14.18 4.03
N GLN A 83 6.67 14.47 4.57
CA GLN A 83 6.41 15.75 5.20
C GLN A 83 7.23 15.96 6.47
N LYS A 84 7.47 14.91 7.27
CA LYS A 84 8.37 15.00 8.44
C LYS A 84 9.77 15.43 8.01
N ALA A 85 10.35 14.76 7.00
CA ALA A 85 11.65 15.14 6.45
C ALA A 85 11.66 16.57 5.88
N LYS A 86 10.53 17.04 5.32
CA LYS A 86 10.39 18.40 4.77
C LYS A 86 10.18 19.49 5.84
N THR A 87 9.45 19.21 6.92
CA THR A 87 9.18 20.21 7.98
C THR A 87 10.40 20.43 8.87
N GLU A 88 11.16 19.37 9.14
CA GLU A 88 12.46 19.45 9.81
C GLU A 88 13.52 20.24 9.00
N PHE A 89 13.20 20.61 7.75
CA PHE A 89 13.98 21.46 6.87
C PHE A 89 13.60 22.95 6.92
N ILE A 90 12.39 23.32 7.40
CA ILE A 90 11.92 24.72 7.42
C ILE A 90 12.21 25.41 8.77
N ASN A 91 12.32 24.65 9.86
CA ASN A 91 12.54 25.18 11.21
C ASN A 91 14.02 25.19 11.66
N LYS A 92 14.97 25.10 10.70
CA LYS A 92 16.42 25.29 10.92
C LYS A 92 16.90 26.45 10.06
#